data_AF-A0A8T5RMN7-F1
#
_entry.id   AF-A0A8T5RMN7-F1
#
_cell.length_a   1.000
_cell.length_b   1.000
_cell.length_c   1.000
_cell.angle_alpha   90.00
_cell.angle_beta   90.00
_cell.angle_gamma   90.00
#
_symmetry.space_group_name_H-M   'P 1'
#
loop_
_entity.id
_entity.type
_entity.pdbx_description
1 polymer ?
#
loop_
_entity_poly.entity_id
_entity_poly.type
_entity_poly.pdbx_seq_one_letter_code
_entity_poly.pdbx_strand_id
1 'polypeptide(L)'
;MSEELNNPEKKKENERGESLLEEETDREEKEEEEEEYSEEGKSRKAVIIKAEAYKTIILYASRYANKAIPPANWKEIYGILIGYTDDEFVYVEEAEALTFGHSTDVQLDERHYGFIEKIENRLYENNSTNFIIGWFHSHPGLGLFFSYIDLINHLGFQGKNDDAIGLVFDHTLLGKKKEEKIGDNVLTKYDTGFEIYRLTEVSMDINAPNYDTNYHKVDYIVKGLNKFFFANVLTELSALVSAGKPLQSAYGEDFRLESNYRGHIASEEQKTKKNQKNDISIKDDILEKIPMEDEISFNGEDLFYNKESNRVNENSDIKQTAEQLIYEGNQFFKNKDVVTGVEKFEKAIDKYEELGEQEKVLELLKNLSENCISSNHLYLAEEFANRLGDLSDSINVLFFRGEANYLLGYILLKKGDNDFLSDGLKKIRDAAIIFEKEGDFIGAATCFHKIGSTYQTRLNKFENSCLFYREAIENYNKAILKSHPNRKALWSKTEILTQKILELKDIIEELLPKLENLSIKDKIRNDLDSINYNF
;
A
#
# COMPACT_ATOMS: atom_id res chain seq x y z
N MET A 1 72.15 59.35 -19.85
CA MET A 1 71.17 59.53 -18.76
C MET A 1 70.10 58.48 -18.96
N SER A 2 69.78 57.58 -18.06
CA SER A 2 70.42 57.04 -16.85
C SER A 2 69.50 55.88 -16.47
N GLU A 3 70.09 54.76 -16.06
CA GLU A 3 69.40 53.59 -15.53
C GLU A 3 68.69 53.92 -14.21
N GLU A 4 67.52 53.30 -13.96
CA GLU A 4 66.96 53.01 -12.64
C GLU A 4 66.07 51.76 -12.81
N LEU A 5 66.61 50.56 -12.57
CA LEU A 5 66.59 49.80 -11.30
C LEU A 5 65.19 49.29 -10.89
N ASN A 6 64.92 48.06 -11.32
CA ASN A 6 63.93 47.13 -10.77
C ASN A 6 64.19 46.89 -9.28
N ASN A 7 63.22 47.18 -8.41
CA ASN A 7 63.25 46.76 -7.01
C ASN A 7 62.33 45.53 -6.81
N PRO A 8 62.86 44.32 -6.50
CA PRO A 8 62.08 43.08 -6.40
C PRO A 8 61.33 42.91 -5.06
N GLU A 9 61.46 43.82 -4.10
CA GLU A 9 60.89 43.63 -2.76
C GLU A 9 59.39 43.95 -2.65
N LYS A 10 58.80 44.68 -3.59
CA LYS A 10 57.35 45.02 -3.55
C LYS A 10 56.40 43.96 -4.09
N LYS A 11 56.91 42.88 -4.70
CA LYS A 11 56.07 41.76 -5.17
C LYS A 11 55.91 40.63 -4.15
N LYS A 12 56.75 40.57 -3.12
CA LYS A 12 56.71 39.49 -2.12
C LYS A 12 55.84 39.76 -0.90
N GLU A 13 55.36 40.98 -0.70
CA GLU A 13 54.39 41.29 0.38
C GLU A 13 52.93 41.12 -0.06
N ASN A 14 52.62 41.30 -1.35
CA ASN A 14 51.26 41.08 -1.86
C ASN A 14 50.92 39.59 -2.02
N GLU A 15 51.87 38.76 -2.46
CA GLU A 15 51.65 37.30 -2.59
C GLU A 15 51.57 36.57 -1.22
N ARG A 16 52.04 37.21 -0.13
CA ARG A 16 51.96 36.65 1.23
C ARG A 16 50.68 37.05 1.97
N GLY A 17 50.05 38.16 1.59
CA GLY A 17 48.77 38.60 2.15
C GLY A 17 47.58 37.86 1.54
N GLU A 18 47.64 37.56 0.24
CA GLU A 18 46.59 36.78 -0.44
C GLU A 18 46.62 35.30 -0.05
N SER A 19 47.80 34.70 0.17
CA SER A 19 47.87 33.29 0.59
C SER A 19 47.44 33.04 2.04
N LEU A 20 47.53 34.05 2.92
CA LEU A 20 47.08 33.94 4.30
C LEU A 20 45.55 34.12 4.42
N LEU A 21 44.94 34.90 3.53
CA LEU A 21 43.48 35.05 3.47
C LEU A 21 42.80 33.83 2.83
N GLU A 22 43.43 33.18 1.84
CA GLU A 22 42.96 31.89 1.29
C GLU A 22 43.15 30.73 2.27
N GLU A 23 44.24 30.69 3.06
CA GLU A 23 44.44 29.65 4.09
C GLU A 23 43.55 29.84 5.34
N GLU A 24 43.13 31.07 5.66
CA GLU A 24 42.15 31.33 6.73
C GLU A 24 40.71 31.05 6.28
N THR A 25 40.36 31.32 5.02
CA THR A 25 39.03 30.97 4.48
C THR A 25 38.87 29.47 4.23
N ASP A 26 39.91 28.76 3.79
CA ASP A 26 39.91 27.29 3.68
C ASP A 26 39.93 26.59 5.06
N ARG A 27 40.38 27.29 6.12
CA ARG A 27 40.31 26.79 7.50
C ARG A 27 38.99 27.12 8.16
N GLU A 28 38.39 28.28 7.92
CA GLU A 28 37.04 28.60 8.38
C GLU A 28 36.00 27.77 7.62
N GLU A 29 36.17 27.48 6.32
CA GLU A 29 35.27 26.55 5.58
C GLU A 29 35.51 25.08 5.97
N LYS A 30 36.72 24.68 6.37
CA LYS A 30 36.96 23.34 6.95
C LYS A 30 36.60 23.22 8.41
N GLU A 31 36.68 24.28 9.19
CA GLU A 31 36.17 24.32 10.56
C GLU A 31 34.64 24.45 10.55
N GLU A 32 34.01 25.09 9.56
CA GLU A 32 32.55 25.04 9.34
C GLU A 32 32.10 23.67 8.76
N GLU A 33 32.87 23.02 7.88
CA GLU A 33 32.59 21.64 7.43
C GLU A 33 32.94 20.56 8.48
N GLU A 34 33.87 20.81 9.42
CA GLU A 34 34.20 19.90 10.53
C GLU A 34 33.39 20.20 11.82
N GLU A 35 32.86 21.42 12.01
CA GLU A 35 31.89 21.77 13.07
C GLU A 35 30.44 21.45 12.67
N GLU A 36 30.11 21.22 11.39
CA GLU A 36 28.84 20.60 10.97
C GLU A 36 28.80 19.07 11.25
N TYR A 37 29.90 18.50 11.77
CA TYR A 37 30.00 17.10 12.23
C TYR A 37 29.97 16.94 13.76
N SER A 38 29.40 17.90 14.49
CA SER A 38 28.95 17.68 15.87
C SER A 38 27.42 17.72 15.99
N GLU A 39 26.72 16.90 15.23
CA GLU A 39 25.34 16.51 15.56
C GLU A 39 25.36 15.19 16.35
N GLU A 40 25.46 15.33 17.67
CA GLU A 40 25.14 14.29 18.64
C GLU A 40 23.69 13.82 18.41
N GLY A 41 23.51 12.66 17.78
CA GLY A 41 22.20 11.97 17.77
C GLY A 41 21.87 11.05 16.58
N LYS A 42 22.69 10.97 15.51
CA LYS A 42 22.36 10.12 14.33
C LYS A 42 22.90 8.70 14.48
N SER A 43 22.04 7.69 14.69
CA SER A 43 22.46 6.27 14.63
C SER A 43 22.85 5.88 13.21
N ARG A 44 24.16 5.90 12.93
CA ARG A 44 24.79 5.48 11.66
C ARG A 44 25.04 3.97 11.56
N LYS A 45 24.50 3.15 12.47
CA LYS A 45 24.82 1.72 12.51
C LYS A 45 24.35 1.00 11.25
N ALA A 46 25.26 0.35 10.55
CA ALA A 46 24.94 -0.48 9.40
C ALA A 46 24.18 -1.74 9.83
N VAL A 47 23.43 -2.33 8.89
CA VAL A 47 22.57 -3.49 9.17
C VAL A 47 23.18 -4.78 8.64
N ILE A 48 23.24 -5.81 9.47
CA ILE A 48 23.63 -7.17 9.08
C ILE A 48 22.39 -8.05 9.12
N ILE A 49 21.90 -8.46 7.96
CA ILE A 49 20.74 -9.37 7.85
C ILE A 49 21.18 -10.79 7.57
N LYS A 50 20.72 -11.74 8.38
CA LYS A 50 20.94 -13.17 8.10
C LYS A 50 20.20 -13.61 6.85
N ALA A 51 20.86 -14.45 6.06
CA ALA A 51 20.27 -15.00 4.84
C ALA A 51 18.92 -15.70 5.09
N GLU A 52 18.75 -16.38 6.24
CA GLU A 52 17.47 -17.01 6.60
C GLU A 52 16.33 -16.00 6.83
N ALA A 53 16.60 -14.86 7.49
CA ALA A 53 15.62 -13.79 7.62
C ALA A 53 15.23 -13.22 6.25
N TYR A 54 16.22 -12.98 5.39
CA TYR A 54 15.99 -12.52 4.03
C TYR A 54 15.22 -13.54 3.17
N LYS A 55 15.50 -14.83 3.33
CA LYS A 55 14.78 -15.93 2.70
C LYS A 55 13.30 -15.92 3.09
N THR A 56 13.00 -15.74 4.37
CA THR A 56 11.61 -15.61 4.85
C THR A 56 10.88 -14.47 4.16
N ILE A 57 11.52 -13.30 4.02
CA ILE A 57 10.95 -12.14 3.32
C ILE A 57 10.66 -12.48 1.86
N ILE A 58 11.62 -13.07 1.14
CA ILE A 58 11.44 -13.46 -0.27
C ILE A 58 10.29 -14.45 -0.42
N LEU A 59 10.27 -15.52 0.38
CA LEU A 59 9.26 -16.58 0.31
C LEU A 59 7.87 -16.03 0.63
N TYR A 60 7.77 -15.16 1.64
CA TYR A 60 6.51 -14.56 2.04
C TYR A 60 5.98 -13.57 1.00
N ALA A 61 6.82 -12.67 0.47
CA ALA A 61 6.42 -11.75 -0.59
C ALA A 61 6.05 -12.52 -1.88
N SER A 62 6.84 -13.53 -2.25
CA SER A 62 6.60 -14.35 -3.44
C SER A 62 5.28 -15.10 -3.39
N ARG A 63 4.70 -15.33 -2.21
CA ARG A 63 3.37 -15.93 -2.08
C ARG A 63 2.25 -15.05 -2.64
N TYR A 64 2.40 -13.74 -2.52
CA TYR A 64 1.35 -12.77 -2.80
C TYR A 64 1.63 -11.92 -4.04
N ALA A 65 2.90 -11.89 -4.47
CA ALA A 65 3.32 -11.30 -5.72
C ALA A 65 4.34 -12.22 -6.39
N ASN A 66 3.90 -12.89 -7.46
CA ASN A 66 4.75 -13.70 -8.31
C ASN A 66 4.14 -13.82 -9.70
N LYS A 67 4.84 -14.47 -10.62
CA LYS A 67 4.43 -14.61 -12.03
C LYS A 67 3.11 -15.34 -12.27
N ALA A 68 2.73 -16.27 -11.38
CA ALA A 68 1.46 -16.98 -11.46
C ALA A 68 0.29 -16.11 -10.97
N ILE A 69 0.56 -14.99 -10.29
CA ILE A 69 -0.45 -14.05 -9.80
C ILE A 69 -0.47 -12.85 -10.76
N PRO A 70 -1.62 -12.50 -11.37
CA PRO A 70 -1.72 -11.30 -12.20
C PRO A 70 -1.27 -10.06 -11.40
N PRO A 71 -0.53 -9.10 -12.00
CA PRO A 71 -0.05 -7.92 -11.27
C PRO A 71 -1.15 -7.11 -10.58
N ALA A 72 -2.34 -7.05 -11.16
CA ALA A 72 -3.52 -6.40 -10.54
C ALA A 72 -3.96 -7.05 -9.22
N ASN A 73 -3.56 -8.31 -8.99
CA ASN A 73 -3.84 -9.08 -7.78
C ASN A 73 -2.62 -9.18 -6.86
N TRP A 74 -1.51 -8.51 -7.19
CA TRP A 74 -0.37 -8.43 -6.29
C TRP A 74 -0.76 -7.66 -5.03
N LYS A 75 -0.15 -8.09 -3.93
CA LYS A 75 -0.50 -7.64 -2.60
C LYS A 75 0.77 -7.32 -1.84
N GLU A 76 0.74 -6.18 -1.16
CA GLU A 76 1.77 -5.81 -0.21
C GLU A 76 1.68 -6.71 1.02
N ILE A 77 2.85 -7.11 1.52
CA ILE A 77 3.01 -7.89 2.73
C ILE A 77 3.64 -7.02 3.81
N TYR A 78 3.52 -7.48 5.06
CA TYR A 78 4.14 -6.85 6.21
C TYR A 78 4.69 -7.92 7.16
N GLY A 79 5.69 -7.55 7.95
CA GLY A 79 6.22 -8.39 9.01
C GLY A 79 7.18 -7.63 9.92
N ILE A 80 7.68 -8.32 10.94
CA ILE A 80 8.64 -7.76 11.89
C ILE A 80 10.01 -8.41 11.75
N LEU A 81 11.02 -7.64 12.12
CA LEU A 81 12.42 -8.06 12.14
C LEU A 81 12.86 -8.24 13.59
N ILE A 82 13.48 -9.38 13.86
CA ILE A 82 13.91 -9.79 15.20
C ILE A 82 15.43 -9.92 15.19
N GLY A 83 16.08 -9.37 16.20
CA GLY A 83 17.52 -9.49 16.36
C GLY A 83 18.03 -8.64 17.51
N TYR A 84 19.26 -8.15 17.41
CA TYR A 84 19.90 -7.40 18.47
C TYR A 84 20.78 -6.29 17.88
N THR A 85 21.18 -5.34 18.73
CA THR A 85 22.08 -4.24 18.36
C THR A 85 23.33 -4.31 19.24
N ASP A 86 24.49 -3.99 18.67
CA ASP A 86 25.70 -3.66 19.43
C ASP A 86 26.11 -2.21 19.14
N ASP A 87 27.30 -1.79 19.55
CA ASP A 87 27.74 -0.41 19.38
C ASP A 87 27.96 -0.01 17.89
N GLU A 88 28.20 -0.98 17.00
CA GLU A 88 28.58 -0.75 15.61
C GLU A 88 27.49 -1.15 14.61
N PHE A 89 26.73 -2.21 14.89
CA PHE A 89 25.83 -2.83 13.94
C PHE A 89 24.47 -3.18 14.53
N VAL A 90 23.48 -3.17 13.64
CA VAL A 90 22.16 -3.74 13.87
C VAL A 90 22.09 -5.12 13.23
N TYR A 91 21.85 -6.17 14.00
CA TYR A 91 21.78 -7.55 13.52
C TYR A 91 20.32 -7.96 13.39
N VAL A 92 19.91 -8.32 12.18
CA VAL A 92 18.62 -8.95 11.89
C VAL A 92 18.85 -10.46 11.79
N GLU A 93 18.41 -11.17 12.82
CA GLU A 93 18.63 -12.60 12.97
C GLU A 93 17.49 -13.41 12.34
N GLU A 94 16.26 -12.94 12.50
CA GLU A 94 15.03 -13.58 12.07
C GLU A 94 14.03 -12.55 11.53
N ALA A 95 13.14 -13.02 10.66
CA ALA A 95 12.01 -12.23 10.16
C ALA A 95 10.73 -13.03 10.37
N GLU A 96 9.69 -12.38 10.89
CA GLU A 96 8.38 -13.00 11.07
C GLU A 96 7.32 -12.24 10.28
N ALA A 97 6.66 -12.99 9.40
CA ALA A 97 5.58 -12.49 8.58
C ALA A 97 4.31 -12.26 9.40
N LEU A 98 3.59 -11.19 9.08
CA LEU A 98 2.33 -10.80 9.70
C LEU A 98 1.17 -10.91 8.69
N THR A 99 -0.02 -11.27 9.18
CA THR A 99 -1.22 -11.46 8.36
C THR A 99 -1.58 -10.23 7.51
N PHE A 100 -2.19 -10.50 6.36
CA PHE A 100 -2.52 -9.54 5.30
C PHE A 100 -3.45 -8.39 5.73
N GLY A 101 -3.00 -7.15 5.52
CA GLY A 101 -3.84 -5.95 5.47
C GLY A 101 -4.32 -5.71 4.03
N HIS A 102 -5.58 -5.34 3.84
CA HIS A 102 -6.13 -5.12 2.50
C HIS A 102 -5.60 -3.85 1.83
N SER A 103 -5.10 -4.00 0.60
CA SER A 103 -4.92 -3.01 -0.49
C SER A 103 -4.23 -1.68 -0.14
N THR A 104 -2.98 -1.59 -0.63
CA THR A 104 -2.08 -0.44 -0.85
C THR A 104 -1.56 0.36 0.32
N ASP A 105 -2.11 0.21 1.53
CA ASP A 105 -1.62 0.97 2.68
C ASP A 105 -1.55 0.07 3.91
N VAL A 106 -0.32 -0.33 4.29
CA VAL A 106 -0.12 -1.02 5.55
C VAL A 106 -0.14 0.02 6.66
N GLN A 107 -1.20 0.11 7.46
CA GLN A 107 -1.19 0.88 8.71
C GLN A 107 -1.23 -0.10 9.89
N LEU A 108 -0.39 0.13 10.91
CA LEU A 108 -0.43 -0.68 12.14
C LEU A 108 -1.83 -0.61 12.78
N ASP A 109 -2.52 -1.76 12.86
CA ASP A 109 -3.86 -1.91 13.43
C ASP A 109 -3.79 -2.50 14.84
N GLU A 110 -4.88 -2.41 15.62
CA GLU A 110 -4.91 -2.92 17.01
C GLU A 110 -4.55 -4.42 17.12
N ARG A 111 -4.89 -5.19 16.08
CA ARG A 111 -4.58 -6.63 15.97
C ARG A 111 -3.08 -6.92 15.80
N HIS A 112 -2.31 -5.97 15.24
CA HIS A 112 -0.87 -6.10 15.11
C HIS A 112 -0.18 -5.99 16.48
N TYR A 113 -0.72 -5.20 17.42
CA TYR A 113 -0.18 -5.13 18.78
C TYR A 113 -0.31 -6.46 19.53
N GLY A 114 -1.42 -7.19 19.38
CA GLY A 114 -1.57 -8.51 20.02
C GLY A 114 -0.65 -9.59 19.46
N PHE A 115 -0.21 -9.48 18.20
CA PHE A 115 0.79 -10.38 17.62
C PHE A 115 2.22 -9.97 17.99
N ILE A 116 2.51 -8.67 17.96
CA ILE A 116 3.77 -8.10 18.44
C ILE A 116 3.99 -8.50 19.90
N GLU A 117 2.97 -8.36 20.76
CA GLU A 117 3.00 -8.78 22.16
C GLU A 117 3.25 -10.28 22.31
N LYS A 118 2.67 -11.13 21.47
CA LYS A 118 2.97 -12.58 21.48
C LYS A 118 4.43 -12.88 21.13
N ILE A 119 4.99 -12.16 20.16
CA ILE A 119 6.39 -12.35 19.77
C ILE A 119 7.32 -11.85 20.87
N GLU A 120 7.05 -10.66 21.41
CA GLU A 120 7.79 -10.13 22.55
C GLU A 120 7.76 -11.11 23.72
N ASN A 121 6.58 -11.59 24.11
CA ASN A 121 6.43 -12.58 25.17
C ASN A 121 7.23 -13.86 24.89
N ARG A 122 7.19 -14.39 23.66
CA ARG A 122 7.97 -15.57 23.27
C ARG A 122 9.48 -15.32 23.35
N LEU A 123 9.94 -14.14 22.96
CA LEU A 123 11.36 -13.77 23.04
C LEU A 123 11.80 -13.64 24.51
N TYR A 124 10.96 -13.05 25.35
CA TYR A 124 11.17 -12.98 26.80
C TYR A 124 11.20 -14.37 27.45
N GLU A 125 10.22 -15.24 27.17
CA GLU A 125 10.13 -16.59 27.74
C GLU A 125 11.32 -17.48 27.38
N ASN A 126 11.88 -17.30 26.18
CA ASN A 126 13.03 -18.06 25.70
C ASN A 126 14.38 -17.53 26.24
N ASN A 127 14.38 -16.50 27.11
CA ASN A 127 15.58 -15.76 27.53
C ASN A 127 16.46 -15.35 26.33
N SER A 128 15.83 -14.98 25.22
CA SER A 128 16.55 -14.53 24.04
C SER A 128 17.11 -13.12 24.29
N THR A 129 18.35 -12.87 23.88
CA THR A 129 18.89 -11.50 23.81
C THR A 129 18.29 -10.70 22.65
N ASN A 130 17.47 -11.35 21.81
CA ASN A 130 16.85 -10.72 20.66
C ASN A 130 15.55 -10.01 21.04
N PHE A 131 15.29 -8.90 20.37
CA PHE A 131 14.09 -8.09 20.47
C PHE A 131 13.66 -7.63 19.07
N ILE A 132 12.52 -6.95 18.99
CA ILE A 132 12.03 -6.39 17.72
C ILE A 132 12.91 -5.22 17.34
N ILE A 133 13.70 -5.40 16.28
CA ILE A 133 14.69 -4.44 15.82
C ILE A 133 14.21 -3.64 14.60
N GLY A 134 13.01 -3.93 14.12
CA GLY A 134 12.42 -3.22 12.99
C GLY A 134 11.26 -3.97 12.37
N TRP A 135 10.94 -3.57 11.15
CA TRP A 135 9.84 -4.13 10.38
C TRP A 135 10.19 -4.21 8.90
N PHE A 136 9.43 -5.02 8.16
CA PHE A 136 9.54 -5.08 6.71
C PHE A 136 8.18 -5.05 6.06
N HIS A 137 8.13 -4.53 4.84
CA HIS A 137 6.98 -4.66 3.96
C HIS A 137 7.44 -4.81 2.51
N SER A 138 6.49 -5.02 1.60
CA SER A 138 6.79 -5.10 0.17
C SER A 138 6.06 -4.07 -0.64
N HIS A 139 6.70 -3.61 -1.72
CA HIS A 139 6.16 -2.75 -2.76
C HIS A 139 6.24 -3.47 -4.12
N PRO A 140 5.34 -4.42 -4.43
CA PRO A 140 5.44 -5.23 -5.64
C PRO A 140 5.34 -4.39 -6.93
N GLY A 141 6.48 -4.15 -7.57
CA GLY A 141 6.55 -3.36 -8.81
C GLY A 141 6.47 -1.84 -8.63
N LEU A 142 6.53 -1.31 -7.40
CA LEU A 142 6.51 0.13 -7.14
C LEU A 142 7.93 0.69 -6.88
N GLY A 143 8.91 -0.17 -6.64
CA GLY A 143 10.26 0.22 -6.25
C GLY A 143 10.46 0.34 -4.74
N LEU A 144 11.60 0.92 -4.35
CA LEU A 144 12.11 0.89 -2.98
C LEU A 144 12.13 2.32 -2.43
N PHE A 145 11.11 2.68 -1.65
CA PHE A 145 10.95 3.97 -0.99
C PHE A 145 9.96 3.85 0.17
N PHE A 146 9.95 4.80 1.10
CA PHE A 146 8.88 4.93 2.10
C PHE A 146 7.77 5.83 1.58
N SER A 147 6.53 5.35 1.60
CA SER A 147 5.35 6.18 1.50
C SER A 147 5.16 7.03 2.77
N TYR A 148 4.26 8.01 2.70
CA TYR A 148 3.89 8.80 3.87
C TYR A 148 3.36 7.93 5.03
N ILE A 149 2.67 6.83 4.72
CA ILE A 149 2.15 5.91 5.74
C ILE A 149 3.28 5.08 6.34
N ASP A 150 4.27 4.69 5.53
CA ASP A 150 5.45 3.97 6.03
C ASP A 150 6.25 4.84 7.00
N LEU A 151 6.37 6.15 6.73
CA LEU A 151 7.01 7.09 7.63
C LEU A 151 6.29 7.17 8.99
N ILE A 152 4.95 7.22 8.98
CA ILE A 152 4.15 7.22 10.21
C ILE A 152 4.31 5.91 10.98
N ASN A 153 4.25 4.76 10.31
CA ASN A 153 4.45 3.48 10.99
C ASN A 153 5.86 3.37 11.55
N HIS A 154 6.86 3.76 10.76
CA HIS A 154 8.25 3.68 11.15
C HIS A 154 8.56 4.59 12.33
N LEU A 155 7.93 5.77 12.42
CA LEU A 155 7.99 6.63 13.60
C LEU A 155 7.56 5.88 14.86
N GLY A 156 6.54 5.03 14.78
CA GLY A 156 6.09 4.19 15.90
C GLY A 156 7.13 3.19 16.40
N PHE A 157 8.03 2.72 15.52
CA PHE A 157 9.14 1.84 15.88
C PHE A 157 10.36 2.64 16.34
N GLN A 158 10.82 3.60 15.52
CA GLN A 158 12.06 4.34 15.78
C GLN A 158 11.91 5.30 16.97
N GLY A 159 10.69 5.78 17.26
CA GLY A 159 10.40 6.59 18.45
C GLY A 159 10.60 5.86 19.78
N LYS A 160 10.72 4.53 19.78
CA LYS A 160 11.03 3.72 20.98
C LYS A 160 12.43 3.12 20.96
N ASN A 161 13.03 3.01 19.77
CA ASN A 161 14.33 2.41 19.56
C ASN A 161 15.01 3.13 18.39
N ASP A 162 16.01 3.94 18.68
CA ASP A 162 16.72 4.76 17.68
C ASP A 162 17.39 3.91 16.59
N ASP A 163 17.70 2.65 16.88
CA ASP A 163 18.31 1.70 15.95
C ASP A 163 17.27 0.96 15.08
N ALA A 164 15.97 1.19 15.30
CA ALA A 164 14.91 0.50 14.57
C ALA A 164 15.01 0.77 13.07
N ILE A 165 14.76 -0.25 12.26
CA ILE A 165 14.85 -0.16 10.80
C ILE A 165 13.53 -0.50 10.12
N GLY A 166 13.28 0.08 8.94
CA GLY A 166 12.24 -0.40 8.04
C GLY A 166 12.84 -0.89 6.72
N LEU A 167 12.50 -2.12 6.33
CA LEU A 167 12.94 -2.77 5.10
C LEU A 167 11.81 -2.77 4.08
N VAL A 168 12.08 -2.22 2.90
CA VAL A 168 11.14 -2.23 1.75
C VAL A 168 11.63 -3.28 0.77
N PHE A 169 10.79 -4.27 0.41
CA PHE A 169 11.14 -5.32 -0.54
C PHE A 169 10.30 -5.23 -1.83
N ASP A 170 10.95 -5.31 -2.99
CA ASP A 170 10.30 -5.44 -4.30
C ASP A 170 10.87 -6.65 -5.04
N HIS A 171 10.07 -7.72 -5.09
CA HIS A 171 10.41 -8.96 -5.77
C HIS A 171 10.72 -8.77 -7.27
N THR A 172 10.24 -7.70 -7.91
CA THR A 172 10.50 -7.43 -9.34
C THR A 172 11.92 -6.94 -9.59
N LEU A 173 12.61 -6.47 -8.55
CA LEU A 173 14.00 -6.00 -8.64
C LEU A 173 14.99 -7.12 -8.35
N LEU A 174 14.56 -8.17 -7.65
CA LEU A 174 15.40 -9.29 -7.25
C LEU A 174 16.15 -9.90 -8.44
N GLY A 175 17.48 -9.92 -8.37
CA GLY A 175 18.33 -10.52 -9.39
C GLY A 175 18.48 -9.70 -10.67
N LYS A 176 17.97 -8.46 -10.73
CA LYS A 176 18.28 -7.54 -11.83
C LYS A 176 19.74 -7.10 -11.75
N LYS A 177 20.40 -6.99 -12.90
CA LYS A 177 21.75 -6.43 -12.99
C LYS A 177 21.68 -4.92 -12.77
N LYS A 178 22.46 -4.44 -11.81
CA LYS A 178 22.63 -3.02 -11.50
C LYS A 178 24.09 -2.67 -11.70
N GLU A 179 24.34 -1.63 -12.48
CA GLU A 179 25.67 -1.06 -12.62
C GLU A 179 25.88 -0.02 -11.53
N GLU A 180 26.93 -0.22 -10.74
CA GLU A 180 27.33 0.68 -9.67
C GLU A 180 28.69 1.29 -10.03
N LYS A 181 28.74 2.62 -10.10
CA LYS A 181 29.98 3.36 -10.33
C LYS A 181 30.65 3.64 -8.99
N ILE A 182 31.83 3.04 -8.79
CA ILE A 182 32.69 3.31 -7.63
C ILE A 182 33.95 3.98 -8.16
N GLY A 183 33.97 5.32 -8.09
CA GLY A 183 34.98 6.14 -8.77
C GLY A 183 34.91 5.95 -10.29
N ASP A 184 36.04 5.60 -10.90
CA ASP A 184 36.13 5.32 -12.35
C ASP A 184 35.73 3.89 -12.74
N ASN A 185 35.43 3.02 -11.77
CA ASN A 185 35.11 1.62 -12.03
C ASN A 185 33.59 1.39 -12.07
N VAL A 186 33.13 0.66 -13.10
CA VAL A 186 31.74 0.17 -13.18
C VAL A 186 31.71 -1.28 -12.71
N LEU A 187 31.00 -1.54 -11.61
CA LEU A 187 30.78 -2.88 -11.09
C LEU A 187 29.34 -3.32 -11.37
N THR A 188 29.15 -4.47 -12.00
CA THR A 188 27.82 -5.07 -12.15
C THR A 188 27.50 -5.92 -10.94
N LYS A 189 26.52 -5.49 -10.13
CA LYS A 189 25.96 -6.27 -9.02
C LYS A 189 24.57 -6.79 -9.38
N TYR A 190 24.13 -7.83 -8.67
CA TYR A 190 22.75 -8.28 -8.71
C TYR A 190 22.00 -7.63 -7.56
N ASP A 191 20.85 -7.04 -7.88
CA ASP A 191 20.02 -6.36 -6.89
C ASP A 191 19.38 -7.39 -5.94
N THR A 192 19.42 -7.08 -4.65
CA THR A 192 18.77 -7.84 -3.57
C THR A 192 17.27 -7.57 -3.52
N GLY A 193 16.77 -6.60 -4.28
CA GLY A 193 15.36 -6.25 -4.31
C GLY A 193 14.86 -5.67 -2.99
N PHE A 194 15.74 -5.17 -2.12
CA PHE A 194 15.31 -4.38 -0.95
C PHE A 194 16.28 -3.24 -0.63
N GLU A 195 15.74 -2.26 0.07
CA GLU A 195 16.49 -1.19 0.72
C GLU A 195 16.03 -1.08 2.17
N ILE A 196 16.93 -0.58 3.02
CA ILE A 196 16.65 -0.34 4.44
C ILE A 196 16.72 1.15 4.72
N TYR A 197 15.78 1.64 5.51
CA TYR A 197 15.65 3.05 5.83
C TYR A 197 15.50 3.28 7.33
N ARG A 198 15.87 4.50 7.73
CA ARG A 198 15.61 5.12 9.04
C ARG A 198 15.02 6.50 8.86
N LEU A 199 14.26 6.99 9.84
CA LEU A 199 13.90 8.41 9.91
C LEU A 199 15.16 9.24 10.17
N THR A 200 15.26 10.38 9.50
CA THR A 200 16.35 11.33 9.72
C THR A 200 16.16 12.08 11.04
N GLU A 201 14.93 12.52 11.32
CA GLU A 201 14.55 13.22 12.53
C GLU A 201 13.25 12.65 13.12
N VAL A 202 13.35 11.93 14.24
CA VAL A 202 12.19 11.33 14.93
C VAL A 202 11.27 12.39 15.54
N SER A 203 11.81 13.57 15.88
CA SER A 203 11.08 14.67 16.51
C SER A 203 10.36 15.61 15.52
N MET A 204 10.52 15.40 14.21
CA MET A 204 9.91 16.26 13.18
C MET A 204 8.39 16.18 13.25
N ASP A 205 7.71 17.33 13.15
CA ASP A 205 6.25 17.39 13.08
C ASP A 205 5.76 16.63 11.83
N ILE A 206 4.83 15.69 12.03
CA ILE A 206 4.20 14.89 10.96
C ILE A 206 3.48 15.74 9.91
N ASN A 207 3.16 17.00 10.24
CA ASN A 207 2.53 17.97 9.35
C ASN A 207 3.55 18.91 8.68
N ALA A 208 4.84 18.74 8.93
CA ALA A 208 5.89 19.55 8.30
C ALA A 208 5.89 19.33 6.77
N PRO A 209 6.08 20.39 5.97
CA PRO A 209 6.07 20.29 4.51
C PRO A 209 7.10 19.34 3.89
N ASN A 210 8.15 19.02 4.63
CA ASN A 210 9.26 18.14 4.22
C ASN A 210 9.24 16.77 4.92
N TYR A 211 8.18 16.46 5.68
CA TYR A 211 8.10 15.21 6.44
C TYR A 211 8.16 13.96 5.54
N ASP A 212 7.62 14.06 4.32
CA ASP A 212 7.66 12.99 3.30
C ASP A 212 9.07 12.65 2.79
N THR A 213 10.06 13.49 3.10
CA THR A 213 11.49 13.25 2.82
C THR A 213 12.32 12.98 4.07
N ASN A 214 11.67 12.84 5.24
CA ASN A 214 12.31 12.65 6.54
C ASN A 214 12.82 11.21 6.75
N TYR A 215 13.60 10.69 5.81
CA TYR A 215 14.22 9.38 5.91
C TYR A 215 15.48 9.29 5.05
N HIS A 216 16.37 8.36 5.39
CA HIS A 216 17.58 8.09 4.65
C HIS A 216 17.84 6.60 4.56
N LYS A 217 18.63 6.20 3.55
CA LYS A 217 19.07 4.81 3.37
C LYS A 217 20.11 4.45 4.43
N VAL A 218 20.04 3.19 4.87
CA VAL A 218 21.03 2.60 5.78
C VAL A 218 21.80 1.52 5.04
N ASP A 219 23.12 1.56 5.14
CA ASP A 219 23.99 0.54 4.57
C ASP A 219 23.72 -0.83 5.19
N TYR A 220 23.79 -1.88 4.38
CA TYR A 220 23.54 -3.23 4.85
C TYR A 220 24.37 -4.32 4.18
N ILE A 221 24.47 -5.46 4.87
CA ILE A 221 25.14 -6.67 4.41
C ILE A 221 24.23 -7.87 4.65
N VAL A 222 24.00 -8.68 3.62
CA VAL A 222 23.31 -9.97 3.76
C VAL A 222 24.33 -11.06 4.12
N LYS A 223 24.39 -11.44 5.39
CA LYS A 223 25.31 -12.47 5.90
C LYS A 223 24.82 -13.87 5.52
N GLY A 224 25.64 -14.59 4.76
CA GLY A 224 25.36 -15.96 4.33
C GLY A 224 24.79 -16.06 2.91
N LEU A 225 24.67 -14.95 2.18
CA LEU A 225 24.26 -14.96 0.78
C LEU A 225 25.34 -15.63 -0.08
N ASN A 226 24.98 -16.71 -0.75
CA ASN A 226 25.88 -17.45 -1.64
C ASN A 226 25.09 -18.03 -2.83
N LYS A 227 25.78 -18.54 -3.85
CA LYS A 227 25.10 -19.09 -5.06
C LYS A 227 24.09 -20.22 -4.77
N PHE A 228 24.27 -20.97 -3.68
CA PHE A 228 23.36 -22.04 -3.27
C PHE A 228 22.14 -21.52 -2.51
N PHE A 229 22.18 -20.29 -1.98
CA PHE A 229 21.06 -19.65 -1.31
C PHE A 229 19.84 -19.57 -2.23
N PHE A 230 20.00 -18.95 -3.41
CA PHE A 230 18.89 -18.82 -4.37
C PHE A 230 18.39 -20.16 -4.89
N ALA A 231 19.28 -21.14 -5.10
CA ALA A 231 18.87 -22.50 -5.46
C ALA A 231 18.01 -23.16 -4.36
N ASN A 232 18.34 -22.92 -3.09
CA ASN A 232 17.56 -23.39 -1.94
C ASN A 232 16.18 -22.71 -1.89
N VAL A 233 16.13 -21.37 -2.03
CA VAL A 233 14.85 -20.62 -2.09
C VAL A 233 13.94 -21.14 -3.22
N LEU A 234 14.49 -21.35 -4.41
CA LEU A 234 13.71 -21.86 -5.56
C LEU A 234 13.23 -23.30 -5.34
N THR A 235 14.05 -24.15 -4.73
CA THR A 235 13.67 -25.52 -4.38
C THR A 235 12.53 -25.52 -3.37
N GLU A 236 12.57 -24.64 -2.37
CA GLU A 236 11.51 -24.53 -1.36
C GLU A 236 10.21 -23.98 -1.94
N LEU A 237 10.28 -22.95 -2.80
CA LEU A 237 9.12 -22.48 -3.57
C LEU A 237 8.49 -23.62 -4.38
N SER A 238 9.32 -24.36 -5.13
CA SER A 238 8.86 -25.49 -5.93
C SER A 238 8.25 -26.61 -5.09
N ALA A 239 8.84 -26.94 -3.94
CA ALA A 239 8.35 -27.96 -3.03
C ALA A 239 7.01 -27.56 -2.38
N LEU A 240 6.86 -26.30 -1.96
CA LEU A 240 5.62 -25.77 -1.39
C LEU A 240 4.49 -25.76 -2.42
N VAL A 241 4.78 -25.33 -3.66
CA VAL A 241 3.83 -25.37 -4.78
C VAL A 241 3.44 -26.82 -5.13
N SER A 242 4.42 -27.73 -5.20
CA SER A 242 4.19 -29.14 -5.56
C SER A 242 3.45 -29.94 -4.48
N ALA A 243 3.62 -29.60 -3.20
CA ALA A 243 2.98 -30.29 -2.09
C ALA A 243 1.49 -29.95 -1.94
N GLY A 244 0.96 -28.99 -2.72
CA GLY A 244 -0.42 -28.49 -2.57
C GLY A 244 -0.70 -27.90 -1.18
N LYS A 245 0.33 -27.68 -0.36
CA LYS A 245 0.21 -27.03 0.94
C LYS A 245 0.19 -25.53 0.66
N PRO A 246 -0.86 -24.80 1.06
CA PRO A 246 -0.83 -23.36 0.90
C PRO A 246 0.29 -22.81 1.78
N LEU A 247 1.10 -21.90 1.23
CA LEU A 247 2.16 -21.19 1.95
C LEU A 247 1.63 -20.54 3.27
N GLN A 248 0.32 -20.32 3.37
CA GLN A 248 -0.46 -19.94 4.56
C GLN A 248 -0.09 -20.69 5.83
N SER A 249 -0.13 -22.01 5.78
CA SER A 249 0.04 -22.85 6.96
C SER A 249 1.48 -22.89 7.49
N ALA A 250 2.46 -22.57 6.64
CA ALA A 250 3.89 -22.60 7.00
C ALA A 250 4.28 -21.46 7.95
N TYR A 251 3.52 -20.36 7.95
CA TYR A 251 3.78 -19.18 8.79
C TYR A 251 2.81 -19.06 9.98
N GLY A 252 2.09 -20.14 10.34
CA GLY A 252 1.22 -20.15 11.52
C GLY A 252 -0.05 -19.29 11.41
N GLU A 253 -0.50 -18.98 10.18
CA GLU A 253 -1.72 -18.21 9.96
C GLU A 253 -2.97 -19.04 10.33
N ASP A 254 -3.80 -18.54 11.24
CA ASP A 254 -5.01 -19.23 11.71
C ASP A 254 -6.15 -19.13 10.65
N PHE A 255 -6.62 -20.29 10.18
CA PHE A 255 -7.55 -20.44 9.05
C PHE A 255 -8.93 -19.82 9.29
N ARG A 256 -9.23 -19.39 10.51
CA ARG A 256 -10.56 -18.89 10.89
C ARG A 256 -10.86 -17.45 10.47
N LEU A 257 -9.88 -16.74 9.92
CA LEU A 257 -10.02 -15.29 9.68
C LEU A 257 -10.31 -14.88 8.23
N GLU A 258 -10.28 -15.77 7.23
CA GLU A 258 -10.41 -15.33 5.82
C GLU A 258 -11.08 -16.36 4.88
N SER A 259 -12.39 -16.58 4.97
CA SER A 259 -13.11 -17.32 3.92
C SER A 259 -14.14 -16.47 3.20
N ASN A 260 -13.72 -15.83 2.09
CA ASN A 260 -14.60 -15.45 0.98
C ASN A 260 -13.96 -15.69 -0.40
N TYR A 261 -13.04 -16.66 -0.49
CA TYR A 261 -12.62 -17.22 -1.78
C TYR A 261 -13.46 -18.47 -2.08
N ARG A 262 -14.49 -18.35 -2.92
CA ARG A 262 -15.17 -19.50 -3.55
C ARG A 262 -14.59 -19.73 -4.94
N GLY A 263 -13.41 -20.35 -5.00
CA GLY A 263 -12.99 -21.11 -6.16
C GLY A 263 -13.69 -22.47 -6.14
N HIS A 264 -14.29 -22.87 -7.26
CA HIS A 264 -14.96 -24.16 -7.40
C HIS A 264 -14.00 -25.34 -7.14
N ILE A 265 -13.96 -25.83 -5.91
CA ILE A 265 -13.60 -27.22 -5.62
C ILE A 265 -14.92 -27.98 -5.61
N ALA A 266 -15.17 -28.72 -6.68
CA ALA A 266 -16.27 -29.67 -6.74
C ALA A 266 -16.17 -30.60 -5.51
N SER A 267 -17.23 -30.59 -4.71
CA SER A 267 -17.43 -31.46 -3.58
C SER A 267 -17.69 -32.90 -4.04
N GLU A 268 -16.63 -33.69 -4.15
CA GLU A 268 -16.72 -35.16 -4.16
C GLU A 268 -15.96 -35.76 -2.97
N GLU A 269 -16.40 -35.43 -1.75
CA GLU A 269 -16.15 -36.29 -0.60
C GLU A 269 -17.48 -36.56 0.10
N GLN A 270 -18.22 -37.52 -0.45
CA GLN A 270 -18.97 -38.53 0.30
C GLN A 270 -19.76 -39.40 -0.68
N LYS A 271 -19.09 -40.41 -1.24
CA LYS A 271 -19.69 -41.74 -1.45
C LYS A 271 -18.62 -42.77 -1.76
N THR A 272 -18.78 -43.91 -1.11
CA THR A 272 -18.30 -45.25 -1.48
C THR A 272 -16.81 -45.60 -1.26
N LYS A 273 -16.54 -46.04 -0.02
CA LYS A 273 -15.77 -47.28 0.21
C LYS A 273 -16.42 -48.42 -0.59
N LYS A 274 -15.78 -48.87 -1.68
CA LYS A 274 -15.74 -50.29 -2.11
C LYS A 274 -14.86 -50.45 -3.36
N ASN A 275 -13.83 -51.29 -3.22
CA ASN A 275 -13.18 -52.13 -4.23
C ASN A 275 -13.46 -51.81 -5.71
N GLN A 276 -12.40 -51.47 -6.46
CA GLN A 276 -11.92 -52.33 -7.55
C GLN A 276 -10.53 -51.88 -8.02
N LYS A 277 -9.60 -52.84 -8.07
CA LYS A 277 -8.42 -52.81 -8.93
C LYS A 277 -8.87 -52.49 -10.36
N ASN A 278 -8.15 -51.60 -11.05
CA ASN A 278 -7.81 -51.78 -12.44
C ASN A 278 -6.61 -50.90 -12.79
N ASP A 279 -5.60 -51.57 -13.35
CA ASP A 279 -4.39 -51.01 -13.94
C ASP A 279 -4.70 -49.92 -14.97
N ILE A 280 -3.98 -48.80 -14.87
CA ILE A 280 -3.60 -48.00 -16.02
C ILE A 280 -2.09 -47.79 -15.92
N SER A 281 -1.38 -48.47 -16.80
CA SER A 281 0.07 -48.44 -16.98
C SER A 281 0.57 -47.01 -17.18
N ILE A 282 1.46 -46.57 -16.29
CA ILE A 282 2.36 -45.44 -16.57
C ILE A 282 3.30 -45.95 -17.67
N LYS A 283 3.33 -45.26 -18.81
CA LYS A 283 4.34 -45.52 -19.84
C LYS A 283 5.71 -45.15 -19.26
N ASP A 284 6.57 -46.14 -19.08
CA ASP A 284 7.96 -46.05 -18.64
C ASP A 284 8.90 -45.32 -19.62
N ASP A 285 8.38 -44.55 -20.59
CA ASP A 285 9.16 -43.91 -21.67
C ASP A 285 9.60 -42.46 -21.37
N ILE A 286 9.38 -41.93 -20.15
CA ILE A 286 9.89 -40.60 -19.74
C ILE A 286 11.12 -40.72 -18.80
N LEU A 287 11.55 -41.96 -18.51
CA LEU A 287 12.74 -42.25 -17.72
C LEU A 287 13.85 -42.88 -18.56
N GLU A 288 14.27 -42.23 -19.64
CA GLU A 288 15.62 -42.50 -20.19
C GLU A 288 16.33 -41.22 -20.67
N LYS A 289 17.52 -41.03 -20.06
CA LYS A 289 18.70 -40.28 -20.52
C LYS A 289 18.69 -38.76 -20.32
N ILE A 290 19.09 -38.36 -19.11
CA ILE A 290 19.79 -37.09 -18.89
C ILE A 290 21.20 -37.25 -19.48
N PRO A 291 21.59 -36.50 -20.52
CA PRO A 291 22.97 -36.49 -20.98
C PRO A 291 23.82 -35.75 -19.94
N MET A 292 24.88 -36.40 -19.47
CA MET A 292 25.73 -35.95 -18.36
C MET A 292 27.02 -35.23 -18.81
N GLU A 293 27.10 -34.70 -20.05
CA GLU A 293 28.39 -34.22 -20.59
C GLU A 293 28.36 -32.90 -21.38
N ASP A 294 27.28 -32.12 -21.35
CA ASP A 294 27.35 -30.73 -21.84
C ASP A 294 27.40 -29.78 -20.63
N GLU A 295 28.39 -28.88 -20.60
CA GLU A 295 28.44 -27.75 -19.67
C GLU A 295 27.14 -26.94 -19.80
N ILE A 296 26.17 -27.22 -18.94
CA ILE A 296 24.97 -26.40 -18.82
C ILE A 296 25.39 -25.10 -18.12
N SER A 297 25.71 -24.08 -18.91
CA SER A 297 25.70 -22.71 -18.42
C SER A 297 24.25 -22.34 -18.14
N PHE A 298 23.87 -22.40 -16.87
CA PHE A 298 22.56 -21.95 -16.42
C PHE A 298 22.54 -20.42 -16.40
N ASN A 299 22.03 -19.82 -17.48
CA ASN A 299 21.54 -18.45 -17.43
C ASN A 299 20.27 -18.45 -16.56
N GLY A 300 20.28 -17.69 -15.46
CA GLY A 300 19.13 -17.51 -14.56
C GLY A 300 17.89 -16.88 -15.21
N GLU A 301 17.92 -16.64 -16.52
CA GLU A 301 16.81 -16.19 -17.34
C GLU A 301 15.79 -17.33 -17.60
N ASP A 302 16.19 -18.61 -17.65
CA ASP A 302 15.26 -19.67 -18.10
C ASP A 302 14.23 -20.15 -17.05
N LEU A 303 14.39 -19.79 -15.77
CA LEU A 303 13.33 -19.92 -14.77
C LEU A 303 12.44 -18.67 -14.69
N PHE A 304 12.89 -17.56 -15.28
CA PHE A 304 12.33 -16.25 -15.04
C PHE A 304 12.12 -15.38 -16.25
N TYR A 305 12.22 -15.79 -17.51
CA TYR A 305 11.63 -15.20 -18.72
C TYR A 305 12.31 -15.84 -19.93
N ASN A 306 11.57 -16.55 -20.80
CA ASN A 306 11.95 -16.61 -22.22
C ASN A 306 10.80 -16.88 -23.19
N LYS A 307 10.81 -16.10 -24.29
CA LYS A 307 10.08 -16.23 -25.58
C LYS A 307 8.56 -15.95 -25.67
N GLU A 308 8.08 -14.85 -25.09
CA GLU A 308 6.96 -14.05 -25.66
C GLU A 308 7.27 -12.53 -25.59
N SER A 309 8.56 -12.18 -25.67
CA SER A 309 9.14 -10.93 -25.18
C SER A 309 8.83 -9.63 -25.93
N ASN A 310 7.99 -9.64 -26.97
CA ASN A 310 7.67 -8.39 -27.69
C ASN A 310 6.31 -7.81 -27.29
N ARG A 311 5.27 -8.62 -27.06
CA ARG A 311 3.95 -8.09 -26.63
C ARG A 311 3.80 -7.91 -25.12
N VAL A 312 4.44 -8.78 -24.34
CA VAL A 312 4.34 -8.72 -22.86
C VAL A 312 5.18 -7.58 -22.29
N ASN A 313 6.35 -7.29 -22.88
CA ASN A 313 7.16 -6.13 -22.50
C ASN A 313 6.47 -4.81 -22.89
N GLU A 314 5.90 -4.70 -24.10
CA GLU A 314 5.16 -3.50 -24.51
C GLU A 314 3.98 -3.22 -23.57
N ASN A 315 3.17 -4.22 -23.22
CA ASN A 315 2.06 -4.03 -22.28
C ASN A 315 2.53 -3.70 -20.85
N SER A 316 3.65 -4.27 -20.40
CA SER A 316 4.25 -3.94 -19.11
C SER A 316 4.76 -2.50 -19.06
N ASP A 317 5.40 -2.04 -20.13
CA ASP A 317 5.92 -0.68 -20.25
C ASP A 317 4.78 0.35 -20.33
N ILE A 318 3.69 0.02 -21.05
CA ILE A 318 2.49 0.86 -21.11
C ILE A 318 1.87 0.99 -19.71
N LYS A 319 1.74 -0.11 -18.95
CA LYS A 319 1.23 -0.09 -17.57
C LYS A 319 2.12 0.70 -16.62
N GLN A 320 3.44 0.48 -16.66
CA GLN A 320 4.38 1.22 -15.82
C GLN A 320 4.29 2.73 -16.11
N THR A 321 4.18 3.10 -17.37
CA THR A 321 3.99 4.51 -17.76
C THR A 321 2.65 5.04 -17.25
N ALA A 322 1.58 4.25 -17.33
CA ALA A 322 0.25 4.66 -16.84
C ALA A 322 0.26 4.87 -15.31
N GLU A 323 0.86 3.97 -14.53
CA GLU A 323 0.99 4.09 -13.08
C GLU A 323 1.88 5.28 -12.66
N GLN A 324 2.98 5.52 -13.39
CA GLN A 324 3.78 6.73 -13.17
C GLN A 324 2.96 8.00 -13.39
N LEU A 325 2.16 8.04 -14.47
CA LEU A 325 1.28 9.17 -14.75
C LEU A 325 0.21 9.36 -13.66
N ILE A 326 -0.34 8.28 -13.12
CA ILE A 326 -1.29 8.33 -11.99
C ILE A 326 -0.62 8.91 -10.74
N TYR A 327 0.59 8.44 -10.41
CA TYR A 327 1.37 8.95 -9.29
C TYR A 327 1.65 10.45 -9.45
N GLU A 328 2.20 10.86 -10.59
CA GLU A 328 2.48 12.27 -10.89
C GLU A 328 1.19 13.10 -10.82
N GLY A 329 0.09 12.61 -11.40
CA GLY A 329 -1.22 13.27 -11.34
C GLY A 329 -1.69 13.52 -9.91
N ASN A 330 -1.57 12.52 -9.03
CA ASN A 330 -1.90 12.65 -7.61
C ASN A 330 -1.02 13.71 -6.90
N GLN A 331 0.26 13.81 -7.23
CA GLN A 331 1.13 14.86 -6.69
C GLN A 331 0.68 16.26 -7.13
N PHE A 332 0.29 16.43 -8.40
CA PHE A 332 -0.25 17.70 -8.88
C PHE A 332 -1.55 18.09 -8.20
N PHE A 333 -2.46 17.13 -7.97
CA PHE A 333 -3.68 17.38 -7.19
C PHE A 333 -3.36 17.84 -5.75
N LYS A 334 -2.39 17.23 -5.08
CA LYS A 334 -1.92 17.66 -3.74
C LYS A 334 -1.37 19.08 -3.76
N ASN A 335 -0.63 19.43 -4.81
CA ASN A 335 -0.08 20.77 -5.02
C ASN A 335 -1.12 21.77 -5.57
N LYS A 336 -2.41 21.40 -5.62
CA LYS A 336 -3.53 22.19 -6.13
C LYS A 336 -3.42 22.57 -7.61
N ASP A 337 -2.56 21.90 -8.37
CA ASP A 337 -2.48 22.00 -9.81
C ASP A 337 -3.42 20.97 -10.45
N VAL A 338 -4.69 21.33 -10.54
CA VAL A 338 -5.74 20.42 -11.02
C VAL A 338 -5.64 20.17 -12.52
N VAL A 339 -5.22 21.16 -13.31
CA VAL A 339 -5.16 21.02 -14.77
C VAL A 339 -4.11 19.99 -15.14
N THR A 340 -2.88 20.14 -14.62
CA THR A 340 -1.81 19.18 -14.88
C THR A 340 -2.13 17.81 -14.29
N GLY A 341 -2.76 17.77 -13.11
CA GLY A 341 -3.23 16.52 -12.50
C GLY A 341 -4.20 15.75 -13.39
N VAL A 342 -5.20 16.45 -13.94
CA VAL A 342 -6.19 15.86 -14.87
C VAL A 342 -5.51 15.36 -16.14
N GLU A 343 -4.65 16.16 -16.77
CA GLU A 343 -3.93 15.76 -17.99
C GLU A 343 -3.12 14.46 -17.80
N LYS A 344 -2.53 14.28 -16.62
CA LYS A 344 -1.75 13.08 -16.30
C LYS A 344 -2.66 11.85 -16.14
N PHE A 345 -3.79 12.01 -15.46
CA PHE A 345 -4.78 10.95 -15.34
C PHE A 345 -5.42 10.57 -16.67
N GLU A 346 -5.75 11.53 -17.54
CA GLU A 346 -6.29 11.23 -18.87
C GLU A 346 -5.30 10.42 -19.71
N LYS A 347 -4.02 10.81 -19.72
CA LYS A 347 -2.97 10.02 -20.40
C LYS A 347 -2.83 8.60 -19.84
N ALA A 348 -3.06 8.42 -18.54
CA ALA A 348 -3.05 7.09 -17.92
C ALA A 348 -4.31 6.29 -18.31
N ILE A 349 -5.47 6.93 -18.38
CA ILE A 349 -6.72 6.32 -18.83
C ILE A 349 -6.58 5.85 -20.28
N ASP A 350 -6.06 6.70 -21.17
CA ASP A 350 -5.86 6.34 -22.59
C ASP A 350 -5.00 5.07 -22.72
N LYS A 351 -3.93 4.96 -21.92
CA LYS A 351 -3.08 3.77 -21.86
C LYS A 351 -3.82 2.53 -21.38
N TYR A 352 -4.68 2.65 -20.37
CA TYR A 352 -5.49 1.52 -19.89
C TYR A 352 -6.63 1.14 -20.84
N GLU A 353 -7.15 2.10 -21.60
CA GLU A 353 -8.09 1.86 -22.70
C GLU A 353 -7.42 1.11 -23.86
N GLU A 354 -6.19 1.49 -24.23
CA GLU A 354 -5.36 0.77 -25.24
C GLU A 354 -5.11 -0.69 -24.84
N LEU A 355 -4.91 -0.94 -23.54
CA LEU A 355 -4.70 -2.28 -22.99
C LEU A 355 -6.01 -3.09 -22.83
N GLY A 356 -7.17 -2.46 -23.01
CA GLY A 356 -8.48 -3.09 -22.82
C GLY A 356 -8.85 -3.34 -21.35
N GLU A 357 -8.20 -2.69 -20.39
CA GLU A 357 -8.43 -2.86 -18.94
C GLU A 357 -9.54 -1.94 -18.44
N GLN A 358 -10.77 -2.20 -18.89
CA GLN A 358 -11.94 -1.36 -18.62
C GLN A 358 -12.25 -1.18 -17.13
N GLU A 359 -11.99 -2.19 -16.28
CA GLU A 359 -12.17 -2.07 -14.82
C GLU A 359 -11.22 -1.05 -14.20
N LYS A 360 -9.97 -0.98 -14.70
CA LYS A 360 -9.00 0.02 -14.23
C LYS A 360 -9.41 1.43 -14.66
N VAL A 361 -9.93 1.57 -15.87
CA VAL A 361 -10.46 2.85 -16.37
C VAL A 361 -11.61 3.36 -15.48
N LEU A 362 -12.53 2.48 -15.06
CA LEU A 362 -13.59 2.84 -14.11
C LEU A 362 -13.03 3.33 -12.76
N GLU A 363 -12.03 2.64 -12.21
CA GLU A 363 -11.38 3.06 -10.97
C GLU A 363 -10.73 4.45 -11.12
N LEU A 364 -10.02 4.68 -12.22
CA LEU A 364 -9.36 5.95 -12.49
C LEU A 364 -10.36 7.10 -12.69
N LEU A 365 -11.46 6.88 -13.42
CA LEU A 365 -12.51 7.87 -13.60
C LEU A 365 -13.17 8.25 -12.26
N LYS A 366 -13.40 7.26 -11.40
CA LYS A 366 -13.90 7.49 -10.04
C LYS A 366 -12.91 8.36 -9.24
N ASN A 367 -11.64 7.95 -9.17
CA ASN A 367 -10.62 8.66 -8.40
C ASN A 367 -10.41 10.09 -8.93
N LEU A 368 -10.41 10.27 -10.25
CA LEU A 368 -10.28 11.56 -10.90
C LEU A 368 -11.45 12.49 -10.59
N SER A 369 -12.69 11.97 -10.60
CA SER A 369 -13.87 12.71 -10.17
C SER A 369 -13.79 13.11 -8.70
N GLU A 370 -13.39 12.21 -7.80
CA GLU A 370 -13.23 12.49 -6.36
C GLU A 370 -12.17 13.57 -6.10
N ASN A 371 -11.04 13.51 -6.81
CA ASN A 371 -9.98 14.51 -6.76
C ASN A 371 -10.48 15.88 -7.24
N CYS A 372 -11.25 15.92 -8.34
CA CYS A 372 -11.85 17.17 -8.85
C CYS A 372 -12.87 17.77 -7.87
N ILE A 373 -13.70 16.94 -7.22
CA ILE A 373 -14.65 17.38 -6.18
C ILE A 373 -13.91 18.01 -4.99
N SER A 374 -12.82 17.38 -4.57
CA SER A 374 -11.99 17.80 -3.45
C SER A 374 -11.31 19.15 -3.74
N SER A 375 -10.83 19.33 -4.96
CA SER A 375 -10.26 20.60 -5.44
C SER A 375 -11.31 21.62 -5.88
N ASN A 376 -12.60 21.34 -5.69
CA ASN A 376 -13.73 22.22 -6.02
C ASN A 376 -13.91 22.53 -7.52
N HIS A 377 -13.38 21.69 -8.41
CA HIS A 377 -13.60 21.74 -9.86
C HIS A 377 -14.81 20.89 -10.26
N LEU A 378 -16.01 21.38 -9.95
CA LEU A 378 -17.26 20.61 -10.06
C LEU A 378 -17.67 20.26 -11.50
N TYR A 379 -17.28 21.08 -12.48
CA TYR A 379 -17.57 20.80 -13.90
C TYR A 379 -16.78 19.58 -14.40
N LEU A 380 -15.47 19.55 -14.15
CA LEU A 380 -14.61 18.42 -14.50
C LEU A 380 -15.03 17.15 -13.74
N ALA A 381 -15.36 17.29 -12.45
CA ALA A 381 -15.88 16.17 -11.68
C ALA A 381 -17.15 15.56 -12.30
N GLU A 382 -18.08 16.40 -12.77
CA GLU A 382 -19.32 15.95 -13.40
C GLU A 382 -19.05 15.25 -14.73
N GLU A 383 -18.12 15.76 -15.53
CA GLU A 383 -17.69 15.13 -16.78
C GLU A 383 -17.16 13.71 -16.53
N PHE A 384 -16.22 13.54 -15.60
CA PHE A 384 -15.66 12.22 -15.29
C PHE A 384 -16.66 11.28 -14.62
N ALA A 385 -17.56 11.79 -13.78
CA ALA A 385 -18.63 10.99 -13.18
C ALA A 385 -19.66 10.51 -14.23
N ASN A 386 -19.95 11.32 -15.25
CA ASN A 386 -20.79 10.88 -16.38
C ASN A 386 -20.08 9.81 -17.22
N ARG A 387 -18.80 10.01 -17.56
CA ARG A 387 -18.01 9.01 -18.28
C ARG A 387 -17.91 7.68 -17.51
N LEU A 388 -17.76 7.74 -16.18
CA LEU A 388 -17.82 6.58 -15.29
C LEU A 388 -19.17 5.85 -15.41
N GLY A 389 -20.27 6.60 -15.36
CA GLY A 389 -21.63 6.07 -15.49
C GLY A 389 -21.85 5.37 -16.84
N ASP A 390 -21.53 6.05 -17.94
CA ASP A 390 -21.70 5.52 -19.30
C ASP A 390 -20.86 4.25 -19.53
N LEU A 391 -19.60 4.25 -19.10
CA LEU A 391 -18.74 3.07 -19.18
C LEU A 391 -19.31 1.93 -18.32
N SER A 392 -19.69 2.21 -17.08
CA SER A 392 -20.25 1.20 -16.16
C SER A 392 -21.55 0.55 -16.69
N ASP A 393 -22.40 1.33 -17.37
CA ASP A 393 -23.61 0.83 -18.01
C ASP A 393 -23.28 -0.02 -19.24
N SER A 394 -22.25 0.36 -20.01
CA SER A 394 -21.82 -0.40 -21.20
C SER A 394 -21.23 -1.76 -20.86
N ILE A 395 -20.50 -1.88 -19.74
CA ILE A 395 -19.89 -3.13 -19.28
C ILE A 395 -20.74 -3.86 -18.21
N ASN A 396 -21.89 -3.28 -17.85
CA ASN A 396 -22.85 -3.81 -16.89
C ASN A 396 -22.25 -4.10 -15.48
N VAL A 397 -21.46 -3.17 -14.95
CA VAL A 397 -20.89 -3.25 -13.59
C VAL A 397 -21.66 -2.33 -12.64
N LEU A 398 -22.58 -2.91 -11.87
CA LEU A 398 -23.52 -2.19 -11.01
C LEU A 398 -22.84 -1.37 -9.90
N PHE A 399 -21.73 -1.87 -9.33
CA PHE A 399 -20.98 -1.15 -8.31
C PHE A 399 -20.55 0.26 -8.77
N PHE A 400 -19.88 0.36 -9.93
CA PHE A 400 -19.41 1.64 -10.47
C PHE A 400 -20.57 2.52 -10.97
N ARG A 401 -21.69 1.91 -11.40
CA ARG A 401 -22.92 2.65 -11.68
C ARG A 401 -23.48 3.33 -10.43
N GLY A 402 -23.44 2.63 -9.29
CA GLY A 402 -23.78 3.18 -7.98
C GLY A 402 -22.87 4.34 -7.61
N GLU A 403 -21.55 4.17 -7.77
CA GLU A 403 -20.56 5.22 -7.49
C GLU A 403 -20.76 6.45 -8.38
N ALA A 404 -21.00 6.28 -9.69
CA ALA A 404 -21.29 7.39 -10.60
C ALA A 404 -22.53 8.18 -10.18
N ASN A 405 -23.63 7.50 -9.84
CA ASN A 405 -24.84 8.15 -9.36
C ASN A 405 -24.62 8.89 -8.04
N TYR A 406 -23.84 8.31 -7.11
CA TYR A 406 -23.48 8.98 -5.87
C TYR A 406 -22.66 10.24 -6.12
N LEU A 407 -21.62 10.17 -6.96
CA LEU A 407 -20.77 11.30 -7.31
C LEU A 407 -21.55 12.42 -7.99
N LEU A 408 -22.37 12.11 -8.99
CA LEU A 408 -23.23 13.09 -9.67
C LEU A 408 -24.21 13.75 -8.69
N GLY A 409 -24.84 12.96 -7.83
CA GLY A 409 -25.73 13.48 -6.79
C GLY A 409 -24.99 14.38 -5.80
N TYR A 410 -23.79 13.99 -5.38
CA TYR A 410 -22.94 14.78 -4.49
C TYR A 410 -22.51 16.12 -5.13
N ILE A 411 -22.14 16.11 -6.41
CA ILE A 411 -21.78 17.31 -7.18
C ILE A 411 -22.96 18.28 -7.25
N LEU A 412 -24.16 17.78 -7.55
CA LEU A 412 -25.39 18.59 -7.55
C LEU A 412 -25.65 19.22 -6.18
N LEU A 413 -25.46 18.47 -5.09
CA LEU A 413 -25.54 19.03 -3.74
C LEU A 413 -24.46 20.08 -3.48
N LYS A 414 -23.24 19.93 -4.02
CA LYS A 414 -22.15 20.89 -3.81
C LYS A 414 -22.30 22.19 -4.61
N LYS A 415 -22.93 22.15 -5.79
CA LYS A 415 -23.23 23.33 -6.61
C LYS A 415 -24.10 24.37 -5.90
N GLY A 416 -24.83 23.97 -4.85
CA GLY A 416 -25.38 24.89 -3.84
C GLY A 416 -26.74 25.51 -4.16
N ASP A 417 -27.25 25.38 -5.39
CA ASP A 417 -28.60 25.87 -5.72
C ASP A 417 -29.68 24.90 -5.24
N ASN A 418 -30.70 25.43 -4.57
CA ASN A 418 -31.85 24.65 -4.09
C ASN A 418 -32.60 23.94 -5.23
N ASP A 419 -32.48 24.45 -6.46
CA ASP A 419 -33.08 23.87 -7.65
C ASP A 419 -32.51 22.48 -7.97
N PHE A 420 -31.23 22.23 -7.66
CA PHE A 420 -30.58 20.95 -7.88
C PHE A 420 -30.67 19.99 -6.68
N LEU A 421 -31.22 20.44 -5.56
CA LEU A 421 -31.28 19.64 -4.33
C LEU A 421 -32.12 18.37 -4.50
N SER A 422 -33.30 18.49 -5.12
CA SER A 422 -34.19 17.36 -5.38
C SER A 422 -33.53 16.32 -6.30
N ASP A 423 -32.89 16.79 -7.37
CA ASP A 423 -32.22 15.90 -8.34
C ASP A 423 -30.99 15.24 -7.74
N GLY A 424 -30.20 15.98 -6.95
CA GLY A 424 -29.05 15.44 -6.22
C GLY A 424 -29.46 14.36 -5.22
N LEU A 425 -30.49 14.60 -4.41
CA LEU A 425 -31.02 13.61 -3.47
C LEU A 425 -31.60 12.38 -4.20
N LYS A 426 -32.27 12.58 -5.33
CA LYS A 426 -32.78 11.49 -6.17
C LYS A 426 -31.64 10.61 -6.67
N LYS A 427 -30.56 11.21 -7.19
CA LYS A 427 -29.38 10.48 -7.67
C LYS A 427 -28.69 9.67 -6.55
N ILE A 428 -28.53 10.25 -5.36
CA ILE A 428 -27.95 9.54 -4.20
C ILE A 428 -28.87 8.40 -3.75
N ARG A 429 -30.18 8.59 -3.78
CA ARG A 429 -31.14 7.52 -3.46
C ARG A 429 -31.08 6.38 -4.48
N ASP A 430 -31.01 6.72 -5.77
CA ASP A 430 -30.90 5.72 -6.84
C ASP A 430 -29.58 4.94 -6.71
N ALA A 431 -28.49 5.60 -6.28
CA ALA A 431 -27.23 4.93 -5.91
C ALA A 431 -27.40 3.97 -4.73
N ALA A 432 -28.09 4.38 -3.66
CA ALA A 432 -28.36 3.51 -2.51
C ALA A 432 -29.06 2.21 -2.90
N ILE A 433 -30.09 2.30 -3.76
CA ILE A 433 -30.84 1.14 -4.26
C ILE A 433 -29.93 0.19 -5.07
N ILE A 434 -29.05 0.76 -5.90
CA ILE A 434 -28.07 -0.03 -6.68
C ILE A 434 -27.10 -0.75 -5.74
N PHE A 435 -26.57 -0.03 -4.74
CA PHE A 435 -25.65 -0.61 -3.76
C PHE A 435 -26.29 -1.72 -2.92
N GLU A 436 -27.53 -1.54 -2.44
CA GLU A 436 -28.25 -2.61 -1.72
C GLU A 436 -28.48 -3.84 -2.61
N LYS A 437 -28.84 -3.63 -3.88
CA LYS A 437 -29.04 -4.72 -4.84
C LYS A 437 -27.76 -5.52 -5.10
N GLU A 438 -26.62 -4.83 -5.18
CA GLU A 438 -25.29 -5.44 -5.36
C GLU A 438 -24.75 -6.06 -4.05
N GLY A 439 -25.33 -5.71 -2.91
CA GLY A 439 -24.87 -6.13 -1.59
C GLY A 439 -23.70 -5.30 -1.05
N ASP A 440 -23.50 -4.08 -1.58
CA ASP A 440 -22.61 -3.07 -1.01
C ASP A 440 -23.35 -2.24 0.05
N PHE A 441 -23.50 -2.81 1.24
CA PHE A 441 -24.21 -2.14 2.32
C PHE A 441 -23.47 -0.89 2.85
N ILE A 442 -22.15 -0.80 2.64
CA ILE A 442 -21.36 0.40 3.01
C ILE A 442 -21.74 1.57 2.09
N GLY A 443 -21.80 1.32 0.78
CA GLY A 443 -22.26 2.30 -0.20
C GLY A 443 -23.68 2.77 0.07
N ALA A 444 -24.59 1.84 0.33
CA ALA A 444 -25.97 2.15 0.69
C ALA A 444 -26.06 3.01 1.96
N ALA A 445 -25.38 2.61 3.03
CA ALA A 445 -25.35 3.36 4.28
C ALA A 445 -24.79 4.77 4.11
N THR A 446 -23.73 4.92 3.31
CA THR A 446 -23.12 6.23 3.00
C THR A 446 -24.11 7.14 2.26
N CYS A 447 -24.87 6.58 1.31
CA CYS A 447 -25.92 7.31 0.61
C CYS A 447 -27.02 7.78 1.58
N PHE A 448 -27.53 6.88 2.43
CA PHE A 448 -28.57 7.22 3.40
C PHE A 448 -28.10 8.23 4.44
N HIS A 449 -26.86 8.11 4.95
CA HIS A 449 -26.26 9.10 5.82
C HIS A 449 -26.16 10.47 5.12
N LYS A 450 -25.71 10.51 3.86
CA LYS A 450 -25.61 11.76 3.10
C LYS A 450 -26.97 12.42 2.87
N ILE A 451 -28.00 11.62 2.57
CA ILE A 451 -29.39 12.10 2.46
C ILE A 451 -29.84 12.65 3.81
N GLY A 452 -29.70 11.89 4.89
CA GLY A 452 -30.09 12.29 6.25
C GLY A 452 -29.45 13.61 6.67
N SER A 453 -28.13 13.76 6.51
CA SER A 453 -27.43 15.00 6.86
C SER A 453 -27.87 16.19 6.02
N THR A 454 -28.25 15.97 4.76
CA THR A 454 -28.81 17.02 3.91
C THR A 454 -30.21 17.44 4.40
N TYR A 455 -31.06 16.47 4.81
CA TYR A 455 -32.37 16.76 5.40
C TYR A 455 -32.26 17.50 6.74
N GLN A 456 -31.27 17.16 7.57
CA GLN A 456 -30.98 17.86 8.83
C GLN A 456 -30.47 19.27 8.60
N THR A 457 -29.38 19.43 7.84
CA THR A 457 -28.60 20.68 7.81
C THR A 457 -29.14 21.71 6.82
N ARG A 458 -29.71 21.27 5.69
CA ARG A 458 -30.18 22.18 4.64
C ARG A 458 -31.69 22.36 4.61
N LEU A 459 -32.44 21.31 4.92
CA LEU A 459 -33.91 21.33 4.86
C LEU A 459 -34.58 21.49 6.23
N ASN A 460 -33.84 21.35 7.33
CA ASN A 460 -34.35 21.39 8.70
C ASN A 460 -35.55 20.44 8.93
N LYS A 461 -35.51 19.26 8.31
CA LYS A 461 -36.56 18.22 8.36
C LYS A 461 -36.07 17.04 9.20
N PHE A 462 -36.19 17.16 10.52
CA PHE A 462 -35.60 16.22 11.48
C PHE A 462 -36.23 14.83 11.43
N GLU A 463 -37.53 14.72 11.16
CA GLU A 463 -38.22 13.43 11.02
C GLU A 463 -37.60 12.61 9.89
N ASN A 464 -37.46 13.22 8.72
CA ASN A 464 -36.87 12.57 7.55
C ASN A 464 -35.41 12.23 7.80
N SER A 465 -34.66 13.13 8.44
CA SER A 465 -33.26 12.88 8.81
C SER A 465 -33.12 11.62 9.67
N CYS A 466 -33.95 11.47 10.71
CA CYS A 466 -33.89 10.33 11.60
C CYS A 466 -34.22 9.01 10.88
N LEU A 467 -35.21 9.03 9.97
CA LEU A 467 -35.53 7.86 9.15
C LEU A 467 -34.34 7.44 8.28
N PHE A 468 -33.67 8.38 7.62
CA PHE A 468 -32.49 8.07 6.80
C PHE A 468 -31.28 7.64 7.63
N TYR A 469 -31.06 8.22 8.81
CA TYR A 469 -30.02 7.76 9.72
C TYR A 469 -30.28 6.34 10.24
N ARG A 470 -31.54 6.00 10.51
CA ARG A 470 -31.95 4.63 10.87
C ARG A 470 -31.65 3.64 9.73
N GLU A 471 -32.00 3.98 8.49
CA GLU A 471 -31.64 3.15 7.32
C GLU A 471 -30.11 3.02 7.12
N ALA A 472 -29.36 4.08 7.40
CA ALA A 472 -27.90 4.05 7.38
C ALA A 472 -27.32 3.12 8.45
N ILE A 473 -27.86 3.16 9.68
CA ILE A 473 -27.49 2.26 10.77
C ILE A 473 -27.72 0.80 10.38
N GLU A 474 -28.90 0.46 9.84
CA GLU A 474 -29.20 -0.90 9.42
C GLU A 474 -28.25 -1.40 8.33
N ASN A 475 -27.91 -0.55 7.38
CA ASN A 475 -26.98 -0.90 6.31
C ASN A 475 -25.53 -1.03 6.82
N TYR A 476 -25.05 -0.13 7.68
CA TYR A 476 -23.75 -0.31 8.33
C TYR A 476 -23.72 -1.59 9.19
N ASN A 477 -24.81 -1.91 9.89
CA ASN A 477 -24.92 -3.12 10.69
C ASN A 477 -24.87 -4.39 9.82
N LYS A 478 -25.52 -4.38 8.64
CA LYS A 478 -25.39 -5.46 7.64
C LYS A 478 -23.97 -5.55 7.06
N ALA A 479 -23.32 -4.41 6.87
CA ALA A 479 -21.95 -4.35 6.32
C ALA A 479 -20.91 -5.02 7.22
N ILE A 480 -21.11 -5.04 8.55
CA ILE A 480 -20.26 -5.76 9.51
C ILE A 480 -20.15 -7.25 9.16
N LEU A 481 -21.25 -7.86 8.69
CA LEU A 481 -21.28 -9.27 8.31
C LEU A 481 -20.88 -9.50 6.85
N LYS A 482 -21.04 -8.48 5.99
CA LYS A 482 -20.84 -8.61 4.54
C LYS A 482 -20.29 -7.31 3.93
N SER A 483 -19.01 -7.32 3.59
CA SER A 483 -18.36 -6.27 2.81
C SER A 483 -18.38 -6.58 1.30
N HIS A 484 -18.40 -5.54 0.47
CA HIS A 484 -18.30 -5.66 -0.98
C HIS A 484 -16.82 -5.68 -1.42
N PRO A 485 -16.39 -6.57 -2.34
CA PRO A 485 -14.98 -6.74 -2.70
C PRO A 485 -14.31 -5.49 -3.29
N ASN A 486 -15.08 -4.61 -3.95
CA ASN A 486 -14.56 -3.38 -4.57
C ASN A 486 -14.52 -2.17 -3.61
N ARG A 487 -14.89 -2.31 -2.33
CA ARG A 487 -14.78 -1.24 -1.34
C ARG A 487 -13.37 -1.25 -0.73
N LYS A 488 -12.76 -0.05 -0.61
CA LYS A 488 -11.49 0.13 0.12
C LYS A 488 -11.66 -0.38 1.55
N ALA A 489 -10.73 -1.23 1.98
CA ALA A 489 -10.94 -2.05 3.17
C ALA A 489 -11.00 -1.28 4.50
N LEU A 490 -10.45 -0.06 4.53
CA LEU A 490 -10.60 0.85 5.66
C LEU A 490 -12.08 1.08 6.00
N TRP A 491 -12.93 1.23 4.98
CA TRP A 491 -14.36 1.50 5.16
C TRP A 491 -15.18 0.25 5.49
N SER A 492 -14.56 -0.92 5.44
CA SER A 492 -15.18 -2.20 5.81
C SER A 492 -14.72 -2.76 7.16
N LYS A 493 -13.87 -2.04 7.90
CA LYS A 493 -13.48 -2.44 9.25
C LYS A 493 -14.69 -2.41 10.19
N THR A 494 -14.91 -3.48 10.93
CA THR A 494 -16.03 -3.62 11.86
C THR A 494 -16.05 -2.49 12.88
N GLU A 495 -14.88 -2.08 13.39
CA GLU A 495 -14.74 -1.03 14.40
C GLU A 495 -15.20 0.33 13.87
N ILE A 496 -14.82 0.67 12.62
CA ILE A 496 -15.23 1.92 11.96
C ILE A 496 -16.74 1.90 11.69
N LEU A 497 -17.28 0.76 11.24
CA LEU A 497 -18.72 0.60 11.01
C LEU A 497 -19.51 0.70 12.32
N THR A 498 -19.04 0.06 13.38
CA THR A 498 -19.59 0.16 14.74
C THR A 498 -19.57 1.60 15.24
N GLN A 499 -18.45 2.31 15.09
CA GLN A 499 -18.36 3.71 15.46
C GLN A 499 -19.36 4.57 14.69
N LYS A 500 -19.50 4.36 13.37
CA LYS A 500 -20.50 5.06 12.55
C LYS A 500 -21.94 4.78 12.99
N ILE A 501 -22.23 3.55 13.39
CA ILE A 501 -23.54 3.17 13.95
C ILE A 501 -23.82 3.92 15.24
N LEU A 502 -22.84 3.96 16.16
CA LEU A 502 -22.97 4.66 17.44
C LEU A 502 -23.12 6.18 17.23
N GLU A 503 -22.30 6.79 16.38
CA GLU A 503 -22.41 8.22 16.02
C GLU A 503 -23.80 8.57 15.48
N LEU A 504 -24.34 7.77 14.55
CA LEU A 504 -25.67 8.00 14.01
C LEU A 504 -26.77 7.79 15.05
N LYS A 505 -26.59 6.82 15.97
CA LYS A 505 -27.53 6.60 17.07
C LYS A 505 -27.57 7.81 18.00
N ASP A 506 -26.41 8.32 18.40
CA ASP A 506 -26.29 9.51 19.25
C ASP A 506 -26.94 10.73 18.59
N ILE A 507 -26.72 10.92 17.29
CA ILE A 507 -27.38 11.99 16.51
C ILE A 507 -28.90 11.83 16.54
N ILE A 508 -29.43 10.62 16.32
CA ILE A 508 -30.88 10.39 16.40
C ILE A 508 -31.39 10.71 17.81
N GLU A 509 -30.70 10.27 18.86
CA GLU A 509 -31.08 10.54 20.25
C GLU A 509 -31.12 12.06 20.56
N GLU A 510 -30.19 12.84 20.01
CA GLU A 510 -30.19 14.30 20.12
C GLU A 510 -31.34 14.96 19.33
N LEU A 511 -31.75 14.37 18.21
CA LEU A 511 -32.83 14.87 17.37
C LEU A 511 -34.22 14.49 17.91
N LEU A 512 -34.39 13.33 18.56
CA LEU A 512 -35.67 12.82 19.07
C LEU A 512 -36.49 13.84 19.90
N PRO A 513 -35.89 14.66 20.79
CA PRO A 513 -36.60 15.73 21.49
C PRO A 513 -37.18 16.82 20.57
N LYS A 514 -36.59 17.04 19.40
CA LYS A 514 -36.95 18.08 18.43
C LYS A 514 -38.08 17.67 17.48
N LEU A 515 -38.52 16.40 17.51
CA LEU A 515 -39.60 15.89 16.67
C LEU A 515 -40.98 16.25 17.26
N GLU A 516 -41.83 16.88 16.46
CA GLU A 516 -43.19 17.26 16.85
C GLU A 516 -44.17 16.08 16.76
N ASN A 517 -43.94 15.16 15.81
CA ASN A 517 -44.82 14.02 15.57
C ASN A 517 -44.50 12.84 16.50
N LEU A 518 -45.33 12.65 17.53
CA LEU A 518 -45.19 11.56 18.51
C LEU A 518 -45.22 10.16 17.88
N SER A 519 -46.05 9.93 16.86
CA SER A 519 -46.13 8.61 16.21
C SER A 519 -44.84 8.26 15.48
N ILE A 520 -44.22 9.23 14.81
CA ILE A 520 -42.93 9.03 14.11
C ILE A 520 -41.82 8.85 15.15
N LYS A 521 -41.83 9.64 16.23
CA LYS A 521 -40.88 9.54 17.33
C LYS A 521 -40.88 8.16 17.99
N ASP A 522 -42.07 7.63 18.31
CA ASP A 522 -42.21 6.30 18.91
C ASP A 522 -41.81 5.21 17.92
N LYS A 523 -42.13 5.37 16.62
CA LYS A 523 -41.67 4.45 15.58
C LYS A 523 -40.14 4.39 15.51
N ILE A 524 -39.45 5.53 15.45
CA ILE A 524 -37.98 5.58 15.37
C ILE A 524 -37.34 4.91 16.60
N ARG A 525 -37.88 5.13 17.79
CA ARG A 525 -37.40 4.47 19.02
C ARG A 525 -37.58 2.95 18.95
N ASN A 526 -38.79 2.49 18.65
CA ASN A 526 -39.07 1.06 18.53
C ASN A 526 -38.21 0.40 17.46
N ASP A 527 -38.00 1.09 16.33
CA ASP A 527 -37.14 0.62 15.26
C ASP A 527 -35.70 0.46 15.75
N LEU A 528 -35.11 1.48 16.39
CA LEU A 528 -33.75 1.42 16.94
C LEU A 528 -33.58 0.31 17.98
N ASP A 529 -34.55 0.18 18.90
CA ASP A 529 -34.53 -0.86 19.94
C ASP A 529 -34.69 -2.27 19.37
N SER A 530 -35.28 -2.39 18.17
CA SER A 530 -35.46 -3.67 17.47
C SER A 530 -34.25 -4.13 16.65
N ILE A 531 -33.26 -3.26 16.43
CA ILE A 531 -32.06 -3.61 15.65
C ILE A 531 -31.20 -4.56 16.49
N ASN A 532 -31.00 -5.78 15.98
CA ASN A 532 -30.00 -6.69 16.51
C ASN A 532 -28.62 -6.26 15.97
N TYR A 533 -27.85 -5.55 16.80
CA TYR A 533 -26.51 -5.10 16.45
C TYR A 533 -25.56 -6.30 16.31
N ASN A 534 -24.78 -6.32 15.23
CA ASN A 534 -23.89 -7.42 14.87
C ASN A 534 -22.50 -7.32 15.52
N PHE A 535 -22.38 -6.59 16.64
CA PHE A 535 -21.13 -6.34 17.36
C PHE A 535 -21.33 -6.40 18.87
#